data_AF-A0A0K2GFZ3-F1
#
_entry.id   AF-A0A0K2GFZ3-F1
#
_cell.length_a   1.000
_cell.length_b   1.000
_cell.length_c   1.000
_cell.angle_alpha   90.00
_cell.angle_beta   90.00
_cell.angle_gamma   90.00
#
_symmetry.space_group_name_H-M   'P 1'
#
loop_
_entity.id
_entity.type
_entity.pdbx_description
1 polymer ?
#
loop_
_entity_poly.entity_id
_entity_poly.type
_entity_poly.pdbx_seq_one_letter_code
_entity_poly.pdbx_strand_id
1 'polypeptide(L)'
;MTTTFIPFTRINGLSNRRRYPIIGKIRLGIRALGKSGSYPVETPYFVVPKEVQELYGEKPTELDVMFPSNNPELIFPQSLRWYGNSHGLKCIGNKKQAQRLDERTFRFEPRECPCELLEKGECSERAQLLVMLPRISMAGLYQIDIGSSNSMIDINSYFDWMNTHIGRFAMIQLKLRRVPRHMVHKGQPRTHYPLALRFDGSAADIEELKKLNAEILSKLGSIEVQEPEDTNPAIDPQTTTVLEHDLPKALSLNGPGSEQAESATSEAPATSDPARPVEQADQSPSAAPDTPAAPQMTEPQKRRILRKATEAGLAEDLILAKIHHLTKKEASALISQLDRQDHSFFDAAAPATAPALSGPRSEVLEPRANATLKANERLTPMTRVQFKTSGDATAFDQAADGEAPVADGGGLPPFLPTTEGVEF
;
A
#
# COMPACT_ATOMS: atom_id res chain seq x y z
N MET A 1 11.13 45.30 28.33
CA MET A 1 10.12 44.39 27.77
C MET A 1 10.04 43.20 28.71
N THR A 2 8.86 42.88 29.24
CA THR A 2 8.70 41.80 30.21
C THR A 2 8.44 40.50 29.44
N THR A 3 9.44 39.63 29.35
CA THR A 3 9.30 38.32 28.69
C THR A 3 8.39 37.44 29.54
N THR A 4 7.22 37.08 29.03
CA THR A 4 6.34 36.10 29.67
C THR A 4 7.05 34.74 29.71
N PHE A 5 7.36 34.27 30.92
CA PHE A 5 7.90 32.93 31.12
C PHE A 5 6.82 31.88 30.83
N ILE A 6 7.05 31.03 29.83
CA ILE A 6 6.16 29.90 29.51
C ILE A 6 6.75 28.65 30.18
N PRO A 7 6.10 28.09 31.22
CA PRO A 7 6.59 26.90 31.89
C PRO A 7 6.52 25.67 30.97
N PHE A 8 7.58 24.87 30.97
CA PHE A 8 7.61 23.60 30.22
C PHE A 8 6.52 22.65 30.74
N THR A 9 5.46 22.49 29.96
CA THR A 9 4.28 21.69 30.32
C THR A 9 4.19 20.48 29.40
N ARG A 10 3.99 19.28 29.97
CA ARG A 10 3.77 18.05 29.20
C ARG A 10 2.28 17.79 29.02
N ILE A 11 1.86 17.47 27.80
CA ILE A 11 0.50 17.05 27.48
C ILE A 11 0.41 15.54 27.69
N ASN A 12 -0.44 15.10 28.62
CA ASN A 12 -0.66 13.67 28.86
C ASN A 12 -1.20 12.98 27.59
N GLY A 13 -0.76 11.75 27.33
CA GLY A 13 -1.09 11.02 26.09
C GLY A 13 -0.42 11.54 24.80
N LEU A 14 0.28 12.68 24.83
CA LEU A 14 1.02 13.20 23.67
C LEU A 14 2.53 13.30 23.96
N SER A 15 2.94 14.12 24.93
CA SER A 15 4.35 14.38 25.26
C SER A 15 5.09 13.16 25.83
N ASN A 16 4.36 12.11 26.20
CA ASN A 16 4.92 10.85 26.70
C ASN A 16 5.14 9.82 25.58
N ARG A 17 4.53 10.00 24.39
CA ARG A 17 4.70 9.07 23.26
C ARG A 17 6.14 9.14 22.73
N ARG A 18 6.74 7.99 22.47
CA ARG A 18 8.06 7.85 21.83
C ARG A 18 7.86 7.01 20.59
N ARG A 19 8.09 7.60 19.41
CA ARG A 19 7.90 6.93 18.12
C ARG A 19 9.24 6.69 17.47
N TYR A 20 9.48 5.46 17.05
CA TYR A 20 10.53 5.20 16.06
C TYR A 20 10.07 5.68 14.68
N PRO A 21 10.78 6.63 14.05
CA PRO A 21 10.46 7.09 12.70
C PRO A 21 10.89 6.04 11.67
N ILE A 22 10.14 5.94 10.57
CA ILE A 22 10.59 5.24 9.36
C ILE A 22 11.57 6.18 8.65
N ILE A 23 12.80 5.72 8.45
CA ILE A 23 13.91 6.50 7.86
C ILE A 23 14.32 6.03 6.46
N GLY A 24 13.83 4.86 6.02
CA GLY A 24 14.14 4.33 4.71
C GLY A 24 13.28 3.12 4.32
N LYS A 25 13.41 2.72 3.06
CA LYS A 25 12.67 1.60 2.47
C LYS A 25 13.63 0.65 1.76
N ILE A 26 13.49 -0.65 2.01
CA ILE A 26 14.31 -1.72 1.44
C ILE A 26 13.40 -2.58 0.56
N ARG A 27 13.83 -2.85 -0.68
CA ARG A 27 13.02 -3.58 -1.66
C ARG A 27 13.57 -4.97 -1.92
N LEU A 28 12.67 -5.89 -2.27
CA LEU A 28 12.94 -7.30 -2.59
C LEU A 28 13.09 -7.55 -4.10
N GLY A 29 13.11 -6.47 -4.89
CA GLY A 29 13.10 -6.53 -6.34
C GLY A 29 13.27 -5.14 -6.97
N ILE A 30 13.41 -5.16 -8.29
CA ILE A 30 13.56 -4.00 -9.16
C ILE A 30 12.39 -3.94 -10.16
N ARG A 31 12.16 -2.78 -10.77
CA ARG A 31 11.19 -2.64 -11.86
C ARG A 31 11.92 -2.72 -13.20
N ALA A 32 11.66 -3.77 -13.97
CA ALA A 32 12.17 -3.89 -15.34
C ALA A 32 11.29 -3.07 -16.29
N LEU A 33 11.90 -2.32 -17.21
CA LEU A 33 11.22 -1.65 -18.33
C LEU A 33 11.37 -2.51 -19.59
N GLY A 34 10.29 -3.20 -19.96
CA GLY A 34 10.20 -3.97 -21.19
C GLY A 34 9.41 -3.25 -22.28
N LYS A 35 9.28 -3.91 -23.45
CA LYS A 35 8.64 -3.32 -24.65
C LYS A 35 7.17 -2.92 -24.45
N SER A 36 6.43 -3.68 -23.65
CA SER A 36 4.99 -3.51 -23.40
C SER A 36 4.67 -2.75 -22.11
N GLY A 37 5.68 -2.35 -21.34
CA GLY A 37 5.51 -1.61 -20.09
C GLY A 37 6.49 -2.03 -19.00
N SER A 38 6.27 -1.54 -17.78
CA SER A 38 7.11 -1.84 -16.63
C SER A 38 6.55 -2.99 -15.79
N TYR A 39 7.39 -3.96 -15.39
CA TYR A 39 6.98 -5.08 -14.54
C TYR A 39 7.97 -5.30 -13.37
N PRO A 40 7.49 -5.81 -12.21
CA PRO A 40 8.35 -6.12 -11.08
C PRO A 40 9.17 -7.40 -11.33
N VAL A 41 10.43 -7.39 -10.91
CA VAL A 41 11.35 -8.53 -10.97
C VAL A 41 11.97 -8.76 -9.60
N GLU A 42 11.85 -9.98 -9.09
CA GLU A 42 12.42 -10.39 -7.82
C GLU A 42 13.96 -10.48 -7.89
N THR A 43 14.67 -9.96 -6.88
CA THR A 43 16.14 -10.03 -6.81
C THR A 43 16.63 -11.01 -5.73
N PRO A 44 17.77 -11.71 -5.96
CA PRO A 44 18.39 -12.57 -4.94
C PRO A 44 19.01 -11.78 -3.77
N TYR A 45 19.17 -10.47 -3.94
CA TYR A 45 19.68 -9.53 -2.94
C TYR A 45 18.61 -8.50 -2.55
N PHE A 46 18.82 -7.82 -1.43
CA PHE A 46 18.06 -6.65 -1.03
C PHE A 46 18.48 -5.42 -1.85
N VAL A 47 17.53 -4.66 -2.35
CA VAL A 47 17.77 -3.34 -2.92
C VAL A 47 17.66 -2.33 -1.78
N VAL A 48 18.82 -1.82 -1.32
CA VAL A 48 18.93 -1.04 -0.08
C VAL A 48 19.32 0.42 -0.34
N PRO A 49 18.94 1.38 0.52
CA PRO A 49 19.40 2.77 0.48
C PRO A 49 20.94 2.92 0.59
N LYS A 50 21.47 4.07 0.16
CA LYS A 50 22.93 4.29 0.01
C LYS A 50 23.69 4.09 1.32
N GLU A 51 23.17 4.58 2.44
CA GLU A 51 23.76 4.43 3.77
C GLU A 51 23.84 2.96 4.23
N VAL A 52 22.99 2.09 3.67
CA VAL A 52 23.06 0.64 3.87
C VAL A 52 24.08 -0.01 2.93
N GLN A 53 24.21 0.49 1.70
CA GLN A 53 25.21 0.02 0.73
C GLN A 53 26.64 0.29 1.21
N GLU A 54 26.88 1.42 1.88
CA GLU A 54 28.20 1.78 2.42
C GLU A 54 28.72 0.77 3.47
N LEU A 55 27.83 0.01 4.13
CA LEU A 55 28.20 -1.01 5.12
C LEU A 55 28.08 -2.46 4.60
N TYR A 56 27.03 -2.78 3.84
CA TYR A 56 26.73 -4.15 3.39
C TYR A 56 27.04 -4.40 1.90
N GLY A 57 27.49 -3.39 1.16
CA GLY A 57 27.67 -3.43 -0.29
C GLY A 57 26.38 -3.16 -1.08
N GLU A 58 26.47 -3.03 -2.40
CA GLU A 58 25.34 -2.68 -3.28
C GLU A 58 24.24 -3.76 -3.37
N LYS A 59 24.61 -5.02 -3.18
CA LYS A 59 23.74 -6.20 -3.44
C LYS A 59 23.81 -7.21 -2.28
N PRO A 60 23.47 -6.81 -1.05
CA PRO A 60 23.55 -7.70 0.10
C PRO A 60 22.45 -8.77 0.04
N THR A 61 22.80 -10.02 0.36
CA THR A 61 21.84 -11.14 0.48
C THR A 61 21.41 -11.40 1.93
N GLU A 62 22.06 -10.73 2.88
CA GLU A 62 21.86 -10.80 4.32
C GLU A 62 21.95 -9.39 4.94
N LEU A 63 21.11 -9.11 5.93
CA LEU A 63 21.15 -7.90 6.75
C LEU A 63 21.11 -8.28 8.23
N ASP A 64 21.89 -7.59 9.07
CA ASP A 64 21.70 -7.62 10.52
C ASP A 64 20.49 -6.74 10.86
N VAL A 65 19.46 -7.33 11.47
CA VAL A 65 18.19 -6.67 11.82
C VAL A 65 17.89 -6.81 13.32
N MET A 66 17.06 -5.90 13.85
CA MET A 66 16.53 -5.94 15.21
C MET A 66 15.11 -5.35 15.24
N PHE A 67 14.26 -5.80 16.15
CA PHE A 67 12.87 -5.35 16.25
C PHE A 67 12.63 -4.45 17.48
N PRO A 68 11.91 -3.31 17.34
CA PRO A 68 11.71 -2.33 18.41
C PRO A 68 10.59 -2.70 19.41
N SER A 69 9.77 -3.71 19.10
CA SER A 69 8.61 -4.12 19.89
C SER A 69 8.38 -5.63 19.74
N ASN A 70 7.76 -6.25 20.74
CA ASN A 70 7.42 -7.68 20.74
C ASN A 70 5.97 -7.94 20.26
N ASN A 71 5.26 -6.92 19.77
CA ASN A 71 3.96 -7.09 19.12
C ASN A 71 4.12 -7.17 17.59
N PRO A 72 3.86 -8.34 16.95
CA PRO A 72 3.90 -8.48 15.50
C PRO A 72 2.97 -7.53 14.74
N GLU A 73 1.85 -7.09 15.32
CA GLU A 73 0.90 -6.18 14.64
C GLU A 73 1.51 -4.80 14.36
N LEU A 74 2.45 -4.35 15.21
CA LEU A 74 3.12 -3.05 15.07
C LEU A 74 4.31 -3.10 14.10
N ILE A 75 5.04 -4.22 14.07
CA ILE A 75 6.29 -4.36 13.33
C ILE A 75 6.16 -5.19 12.04
N PHE A 76 5.08 -5.96 11.91
CA PHE A 76 4.82 -6.83 10.76
C PHE A 76 3.32 -6.97 10.43
N PRO A 77 2.54 -5.87 10.30
CA PRO A 77 1.14 -5.93 9.92
C PRO A 77 0.95 -6.63 8.56
N GLN A 78 -0.09 -7.47 8.48
CA GLN A 78 -0.40 -8.32 7.33
C GLN A 78 -1.87 -8.16 6.95
N SER A 79 -2.16 -8.08 5.66
CA SER A 79 -3.52 -7.92 5.14
C SER A 79 -3.61 -8.33 3.68
N LEU A 80 -4.78 -8.76 3.23
CA LEU A 80 -5.13 -8.71 1.82
C LEU A 80 -5.35 -7.25 1.42
N ARG A 81 -4.71 -6.81 0.34
CA ARG A 81 -4.88 -5.46 -0.21
C ARG A 81 -5.20 -5.50 -1.69
N TRP A 82 -6.16 -4.66 -2.07
CA TRP A 82 -6.48 -4.28 -3.45
C TRP A 82 -6.26 -2.78 -3.60
N TYR A 83 -5.44 -2.40 -4.59
CA TYR A 83 -5.17 -1.01 -4.94
C TYR A 83 -5.88 -0.70 -6.26
N GLY A 84 -6.32 0.55 -6.43
CA GLY A 84 -6.87 1.00 -7.70
C GLY A 84 -5.77 1.27 -8.74
N ASN A 85 -6.19 1.73 -9.92
CA ASN A 85 -5.28 2.23 -10.97
C ASN A 85 -4.51 3.50 -10.56
N SER A 86 -4.84 4.11 -9.42
CA SER A 86 -4.15 5.26 -8.82
C SER A 86 -3.45 4.86 -7.52
N HIS A 87 -2.86 5.82 -6.80
CA HIS A 87 -2.12 5.54 -5.56
C HIS A 87 -2.99 5.04 -4.39
N GLY A 88 -4.33 5.04 -4.50
CA GLY A 88 -5.23 4.72 -3.40
C GLY A 88 -5.45 3.22 -3.14
N LEU A 89 -5.31 2.83 -1.88
CA LEU A 89 -5.87 1.59 -1.34
C LEU A 89 -7.40 1.58 -1.54
N LYS A 90 -7.94 0.52 -2.13
CA LYS A 90 -9.37 0.35 -2.39
C LYS A 90 -10.03 -0.66 -1.47
N CYS A 91 -9.29 -1.66 -1.00
CA CYS A 91 -9.81 -2.63 -0.05
C CYS A 91 -8.69 -3.21 0.81
N ILE A 92 -8.97 -3.40 2.11
CA ILE A 92 -8.11 -4.10 3.07
C ILE A 92 -8.92 -5.20 3.77
N GLY A 93 -8.36 -6.39 3.96
CA GLY A 93 -9.09 -7.50 4.59
C GLY A 93 -8.21 -8.65 5.07
N ASN A 94 -8.86 -9.69 5.63
CA ASN A 94 -8.17 -10.78 6.36
C ASN A 94 -8.70 -12.20 6.05
N LYS A 95 -9.27 -12.43 4.86
CA LYS A 95 -9.94 -13.69 4.46
C LYS A 95 -11.16 -14.09 5.32
N LYS A 96 -11.69 -13.17 6.15
CA LYS A 96 -12.99 -13.29 6.82
C LYS A 96 -13.86 -12.05 6.61
N GLN A 97 -13.25 -10.87 6.78
CA GLN A 97 -13.88 -9.57 6.58
C GLN A 97 -12.92 -8.65 5.81
N ALA A 98 -13.50 -7.65 5.15
CA ALA A 98 -12.76 -6.58 4.52
C ALA A 98 -13.47 -5.24 4.71
N GLN A 99 -12.69 -4.16 4.67
CA GLN A 99 -13.18 -2.81 4.47
C GLN A 99 -12.88 -2.39 3.03
N ARG A 100 -13.90 -1.98 2.28
CA ARG A 100 -13.77 -1.54 0.87
C ARG A 100 -14.23 -0.09 0.73
N LEU A 101 -13.45 0.72 0.03
CA LEU A 101 -13.82 2.08 -0.34
C LEU A 101 -14.95 2.05 -1.37
N ASP A 102 -16.12 2.59 -1.03
CA ASP A 102 -17.12 2.98 -2.02
C ASP A 102 -16.67 4.30 -2.67
N GLU A 103 -16.48 4.29 -3.99
CA GLU A 103 -16.00 5.45 -4.76
C GLU A 103 -17.04 6.56 -4.86
N ARG A 104 -18.32 6.28 -4.60
CA ARG A 104 -19.40 7.28 -4.63
C ARG A 104 -19.50 8.05 -3.31
N THR A 105 -19.31 7.37 -2.18
CA THR A 105 -19.40 7.99 -0.84
C THR A 105 -18.03 8.35 -0.24
N PHE A 106 -16.94 7.88 -0.82
CA PHE A 106 -15.56 7.98 -0.31
C PHE A 106 -15.41 7.45 1.12
N ARG A 107 -16.18 6.43 1.48
CA ARG A 107 -16.16 5.77 2.80
C ARG A 107 -15.79 4.31 2.67
N PHE A 108 -15.10 3.79 3.68
CA PHE A 108 -14.82 2.38 3.82
C PHE A 108 -16.05 1.67 4.42
N GLU A 109 -16.64 0.76 3.65
CA GLU A 109 -17.76 -0.08 4.06
C GLU A 109 -17.29 -1.52 4.35
N PRO A 110 -17.89 -2.20 5.35
CA PRO A 110 -17.63 -3.62 5.57
C PRO A 110 -18.14 -4.46 4.39
N ARG A 111 -17.35 -5.45 3.98
CA ARG A 111 -17.66 -6.43 2.92
C ARG A 111 -17.12 -7.80 3.32
N GLU A 112 -17.73 -8.84 2.75
CA GLU A 112 -17.26 -10.22 2.93
C GLU A 112 -15.89 -10.44 2.25
N CYS A 113 -15.11 -11.33 2.82
CA CYS A 113 -13.78 -11.71 2.35
C CYS A 113 -13.57 -13.20 2.64
N PRO A 114 -13.07 -14.04 1.71
CA PRO A 114 -12.56 -13.72 0.36
C PRO A 114 -13.63 -13.18 -0.60
N CYS A 115 -13.18 -12.67 -1.75
CA CYS A 115 -14.05 -12.14 -2.80
C CYS A 115 -13.40 -12.37 -4.17
N GLU A 116 -14.17 -12.25 -5.26
CA GLU A 116 -13.72 -12.52 -6.63
C GLU A 116 -12.40 -11.83 -7.05
N LEU A 117 -12.09 -10.66 -6.49
CA LEU A 117 -10.85 -9.93 -6.81
C LEU A 117 -9.60 -10.66 -6.32
N LEU A 118 -9.71 -11.49 -5.28
CA LEU A 118 -8.63 -12.37 -4.81
C LEU A 118 -8.43 -13.54 -5.78
N GLU A 119 -9.53 -14.13 -6.27
CA GLU A 119 -9.50 -15.24 -7.23
C GLU A 119 -8.97 -14.80 -8.59
N LYS A 120 -9.30 -13.58 -9.01
CA LYS A 120 -8.77 -12.92 -10.23
C LYS A 120 -7.31 -12.45 -10.08
N GLY A 121 -6.77 -12.44 -8.86
CA GLY A 121 -5.39 -12.00 -8.57
C GLY A 121 -5.17 -10.48 -8.53
N GLU A 122 -6.22 -9.67 -8.52
CA GLU A 122 -6.13 -8.21 -8.35
C GLU A 122 -5.93 -7.81 -6.88
N CYS A 123 -6.54 -8.57 -5.97
CA CYS A 123 -6.28 -8.49 -4.53
C CYS A 123 -5.15 -9.46 -4.17
N SER A 124 -4.20 -9.04 -3.32
CA SER A 124 -3.00 -9.83 -2.99
C SER A 124 -2.67 -9.76 -1.49
N GLU A 125 -2.06 -10.82 -0.95
CA GLU A 125 -1.41 -10.78 0.36
C GLU A 125 -0.31 -9.71 0.39
N ARG A 126 -0.36 -8.82 1.38
CA ARG A 126 0.65 -7.79 1.64
C ARG A 126 0.99 -7.73 3.12
N ALA A 127 2.27 -7.58 3.40
CA ALA A 127 2.78 -7.28 4.73
C ALA A 127 3.90 -6.23 4.66
N GLN A 128 4.04 -5.44 5.71
CA GLN A 128 5.14 -4.48 5.87
C GLN A 128 5.98 -4.89 7.07
N LEU A 129 7.22 -5.32 6.85
CA LEU A 129 8.15 -5.62 7.93
C LEU A 129 8.96 -4.37 8.27
N LEU A 130 8.88 -3.90 9.50
CA LEU A 130 9.65 -2.77 10.05
C LEU A 130 10.83 -3.30 10.86
N VAL A 131 12.05 -2.99 10.43
CA VAL A 131 13.31 -3.44 11.07
C VAL A 131 14.19 -2.25 11.46
N MET A 132 14.87 -2.33 12.60
CA MET A 132 16.06 -1.52 12.87
C MET A 132 17.27 -2.22 12.26
N LEU A 133 18.22 -1.45 11.74
CA LEU A 133 19.52 -1.96 11.27
C LEU A 133 20.59 -1.54 12.29
N PRO A 134 20.89 -2.35 13.33
CA PRO A 134 21.65 -1.92 14.50
C PRO A 134 23.07 -1.41 14.20
N ARG A 135 23.68 -1.84 13.09
CA ARG A 135 25.01 -1.40 12.65
C ARG A 135 25.00 -0.09 11.85
N ILE A 136 23.83 0.47 11.56
CA ILE A 136 23.64 1.72 10.79
C ILE A 136 22.92 2.75 11.66
N SER A 137 21.75 2.39 12.18
CA SER A 137 20.95 3.27 13.04
C SER A 137 20.12 2.46 14.01
N MET A 138 20.30 2.75 15.30
CA MET A 138 19.43 2.34 16.40
C MET A 138 18.25 3.31 16.62
N ALA A 139 18.14 4.36 15.80
CA ALA A 139 17.22 5.48 16.01
C ALA A 139 16.05 5.54 15.01
N GLY A 140 16.00 4.63 14.02
CA GLY A 140 14.94 4.62 13.01
C GLY A 140 14.73 3.25 12.38
N LEU A 141 13.62 3.13 11.66
CA LEU A 141 13.14 1.89 11.06
C LEU A 141 13.25 1.91 9.53
N TYR A 142 13.54 0.75 8.97
CA TYR A 142 13.47 0.48 7.54
C TYR A 142 12.26 -0.40 7.25
N GLN A 143 11.44 0.02 6.28
CA GLN A 143 10.27 -0.74 5.82
C GLN A 143 10.64 -1.69 4.68
N ILE A 144 10.19 -2.94 4.76
CA ILE A 144 10.28 -3.95 3.70
C ILE A 144 8.86 -4.38 3.31
N ASP A 145 8.46 -4.10 2.07
CA ASP A 145 7.18 -4.54 1.52
C ASP A 145 7.28 -6.00 1.06
N ILE A 146 6.41 -6.85 1.58
CA ILE A 146 6.39 -8.30 1.33
C ILE A 146 5.06 -8.69 0.68
N GLY A 147 5.13 -9.33 -0.49
CA GLY A 147 3.98 -9.92 -1.19
C GLY A 147 4.07 -11.44 -1.35
N SER A 148 4.96 -12.10 -0.61
CA SER A 148 5.16 -13.56 -0.67
C SER A 148 4.64 -14.22 0.60
N SER A 149 3.63 -15.08 0.46
CA SER A 149 3.04 -15.84 1.58
C SER A 149 4.08 -16.70 2.29
N ASN A 150 5.07 -17.24 1.56
CA ASN A 150 6.16 -18.02 2.15
C ASN A 150 7.04 -17.16 3.07
N SER A 151 7.38 -15.93 2.68
CA SER A 151 8.09 -15.00 3.57
C SER A 151 7.27 -14.66 4.81
N MET A 152 5.94 -14.50 4.69
CA MET A 152 5.06 -14.22 5.83
C MET A 152 5.03 -15.39 6.82
N ILE A 153 4.89 -16.62 6.30
CA ILE A 153 4.94 -17.85 7.11
C ILE A 153 6.33 -18.00 7.77
N ASP A 154 7.41 -17.92 7.00
CA ASP A 154 8.78 -18.08 7.49
C ASP A 154 9.11 -17.07 8.61
N ILE A 155 8.66 -15.82 8.50
CA ILE A 155 8.87 -14.78 9.53
C ILE A 155 7.97 -15.02 10.76
N ASN A 156 6.68 -15.29 10.58
CA ASN A 156 5.74 -15.54 11.70
C ASN A 156 6.20 -16.74 12.54
N SER A 157 6.48 -17.87 11.88
CA SER A 157 6.99 -19.08 12.55
C SER A 157 8.33 -18.83 13.26
N TYR A 158 9.14 -17.87 12.80
CA TYR A 158 10.37 -17.50 13.50
C TYR A 158 10.12 -16.59 14.71
N PHE A 159 9.13 -15.69 14.67
CA PHE A 159 8.70 -14.96 15.86
C PHE A 159 8.15 -15.91 16.94
N ASP A 160 7.35 -16.91 16.56
CA ASP A 160 6.86 -17.94 17.47
C ASP A 160 8.00 -18.76 18.07
N TRP A 161 8.97 -19.17 17.24
CA TRP A 161 10.17 -19.87 17.70
C TRP A 161 10.97 -19.03 18.71
N MET A 162 11.21 -17.75 18.42
CA MET A 162 11.93 -16.81 19.29
C MET A 162 11.18 -16.59 20.63
N ASN A 163 9.87 -16.39 20.57
CA ASN A 163 9.03 -16.27 21.77
C ASN A 163 9.06 -17.56 22.61
N THR A 164 9.05 -18.74 21.99
CA THR A 164 9.10 -20.03 22.69
C THR A 164 10.46 -20.30 23.35
N HIS A 165 11.56 -20.01 22.67
CA HIS A 165 12.91 -20.38 23.14
C HIS A 165 13.59 -19.31 24.00
N ILE A 166 13.34 -18.03 23.71
CA ILE A 166 13.96 -16.89 24.39
C ILE A 166 12.93 -16.09 25.20
N GLY A 167 11.63 -16.13 24.87
CA GLY A 167 10.59 -15.33 25.55
C GLY A 167 10.33 -13.96 24.92
N ARG A 168 11.08 -13.60 23.88
CA ARG A 168 10.92 -12.39 23.06
C ARG A 168 11.69 -12.52 21.74
N PHE A 169 11.33 -11.72 20.74
CA PHE A 169 12.14 -11.41 19.55
C PHE A 169 12.59 -9.93 19.52
N ALA A 170 11.96 -9.05 20.29
CA ALA A 170 12.32 -7.64 20.40
C ALA A 170 13.70 -7.43 21.05
N MET A 171 14.44 -6.44 20.55
CA MET A 171 15.81 -6.11 21.01
C MET A 171 16.76 -7.31 21.02
N ILE A 172 16.68 -8.15 19.98
CA ILE A 172 17.64 -9.22 19.68
C ILE A 172 18.16 -9.00 18.25
N GLN A 173 19.47 -9.13 18.07
CA GLN A 173 20.08 -9.07 16.75
C GLN A 173 19.85 -10.39 16.01
N LEU A 174 19.29 -10.29 14.80
CA LEU A 174 18.91 -11.40 13.94
C LEU A 174 19.46 -11.16 12.54
N LYS A 175 19.56 -12.23 11.75
CA LYS A 175 19.91 -12.19 10.32
C LYS A 175 18.64 -12.30 9.50
N LEU A 176 18.40 -11.32 8.63
CA LEU A 176 17.37 -11.41 7.59
C LEU A 176 18.04 -11.77 6.26
N ARG A 177 17.71 -12.94 5.71
CA ARG A 177 18.36 -13.54 4.53
C ARG A 177 17.40 -13.69 3.35
N ARG A 178 17.87 -13.44 2.13
CA ARG A 178 17.21 -13.86 0.88
C ARG A 178 17.65 -15.29 0.56
N VAL A 179 16.76 -16.28 0.70
CA VAL A 179 17.12 -17.71 0.55
C VAL A 179 16.50 -18.28 -0.72
N PRO A 180 17.27 -18.84 -1.67
CA PRO A 180 16.70 -19.46 -2.86
C PRO A 180 15.82 -20.66 -2.50
N ARG A 181 14.59 -20.66 -3.00
CA ARG A 181 13.70 -21.83 -3.02
C ARG A 181 13.22 -22.08 -4.44
N HIS A 182 13.45 -23.30 -4.93
CA HIS A 182 12.89 -23.76 -6.20
C HIS A 182 11.42 -24.12 -5.98
N MET A 183 10.52 -23.51 -6.75
CA MET A 183 9.09 -23.78 -6.71
C MET A 183 8.56 -23.94 -8.13
N VAL A 184 7.55 -24.80 -8.30
CA VAL A 184 6.87 -24.97 -9.58
C VAL A 184 5.67 -24.04 -9.60
N HIS A 185 5.76 -22.94 -10.35
CA HIS A 185 4.64 -22.02 -10.55
C HIS A 185 4.04 -22.23 -11.94
N LYS A 186 2.75 -22.57 -12.02
CA LYS A 186 2.05 -22.88 -13.28
C LYS A 186 2.79 -23.91 -14.16
N GLY A 187 3.32 -24.97 -13.53
CA GLY A 187 4.07 -26.03 -14.21
C GLY A 187 5.52 -25.70 -14.59
N GLN A 188 5.97 -24.44 -14.43
CA GLN A 188 7.35 -24.04 -14.71
C GLN A 188 8.18 -23.94 -13.43
N PRO A 189 9.41 -24.51 -13.38
CA PRO A 189 10.31 -24.32 -12.25
C PRO A 189 10.81 -22.87 -12.23
N ARG A 190 10.61 -22.18 -11.11
CA ARG A 190 11.12 -20.83 -10.84
C ARG A 190 11.85 -20.81 -9.51
N THR A 191 12.97 -20.09 -9.47
CA THR A 191 13.69 -19.82 -8.22
C THR A 191 13.20 -18.51 -7.65
N HIS A 192 12.52 -18.59 -6.52
CA HIS A 192 12.12 -17.43 -5.71
C HIS A 192 13.09 -17.28 -4.54
N TYR A 193 13.13 -16.12 -3.90
CA TYR A 193 14.11 -15.83 -2.84
C TYR A 193 13.44 -15.39 -1.52
N PRO A 194 12.48 -16.16 -0.95
CA PRO A 194 11.75 -15.76 0.25
C PRO A 194 12.67 -15.33 1.40
N LEU A 195 12.12 -14.47 2.26
CA LEU A 195 12.82 -13.97 3.44
C LEU A 195 12.86 -15.05 4.52
N ALA A 196 14.06 -15.34 5.01
CA ALA A 196 14.26 -16.16 6.19
C ALA A 196 14.89 -15.31 7.31
N LEU A 197 14.23 -15.28 8.46
CA LEU A 197 14.78 -14.71 9.69
C LEU A 197 15.53 -15.81 10.45
N ARG A 198 16.72 -15.51 10.99
CA ARG A 198 17.57 -16.46 11.73
C ARG A 198 18.29 -15.79 12.90
N PHE A 199 18.41 -16.51 14.00
CA PHE A 199 19.33 -16.24 15.10
C PHE A 199 20.56 -17.14 14.91
N ASP A 200 21.74 -16.53 14.84
CA ASP A 200 23.01 -17.24 14.62
C ASP A 200 23.80 -17.45 15.93
N GLY A 201 23.19 -17.20 17.10
CA GLY A 201 23.81 -17.39 18.41
C GLY A 201 23.72 -18.83 18.94
N SER A 202 24.52 -19.12 19.96
CA SER A 202 24.61 -20.41 20.64
C SER A 202 23.54 -20.60 21.72
N ALA A 203 23.48 -21.81 22.29
CA ALA A 203 22.62 -22.09 23.45
C ALA A 203 23.01 -21.27 24.70
N ALA A 204 24.28 -20.87 24.84
CA ALA A 204 24.71 -19.98 25.92
C ALA A 204 24.16 -18.56 25.73
N ASP A 205 24.18 -18.06 24.49
CA ASP A 205 23.63 -16.74 24.15
C ASP A 205 22.11 -16.70 24.37
N ILE A 206 21.38 -17.78 24.07
CA ILE A 206 19.94 -17.93 24.39
C ILE A 206 19.72 -17.77 25.90
N GLU A 207 20.51 -18.46 26.72
CA GLU A 207 20.36 -18.42 28.18
C GLU A 207 20.74 -17.05 28.77
N GLU A 208 21.68 -16.33 28.16
CA GLU A 208 21.99 -14.95 28.55
C GLU A 208 20.89 -13.96 28.14
N LEU A 209 20.34 -14.09 26.92
CA LEU A 209 19.24 -13.26 26.44
C LEU A 209 17.98 -13.38 27.29
N LYS A 210 17.69 -14.57 27.84
CA LYS A 210 16.58 -14.81 28.77
C LYS A 210 16.71 -14.02 30.08
N LYS A 211 17.92 -13.93 30.65
CA LYS A 211 18.16 -13.22 31.93
C LYS A 211 17.75 -11.75 31.86
N LEU A 212 17.86 -11.15 30.68
CA LEU A 212 17.53 -9.74 30.43
C LEU A 212 16.04 -9.49 30.08
N ASN A 213 15.21 -10.53 29.97
CA ASN A 213 13.83 -10.41 29.48
C ASN A 213 12.97 -9.48 30.34
N ALA A 214 12.96 -9.65 31.66
CA ALA A 214 12.10 -8.88 32.55
C ALA A 214 12.40 -7.38 32.45
N GLU A 215 13.69 -7.01 32.44
CA GLU A 215 14.13 -5.64 32.27
C GLU A 215 13.74 -5.08 30.89
N ILE A 216 14.02 -5.80 29.81
CA ILE A 216 13.75 -5.33 28.45
C ILE A 216 12.25 -5.17 28.21
N LEU A 217 11.44 -6.19 28.53
CA LEU A 217 9.98 -6.13 28.35
C LEU A 217 9.34 -4.99 29.15
N SER A 218 9.86 -4.67 30.35
CA SER A 218 9.38 -3.52 31.14
C SER A 218 9.60 -2.16 30.45
N LYS A 219 10.68 -2.02 29.66
CA LYS A 219 11.04 -0.77 28.94
C LYS A 219 10.27 -0.63 27.62
N LEU A 220 9.98 -1.74 26.95
CA LEU A 220 9.31 -1.75 25.64
C LEU A 220 7.87 -1.19 25.65
N GLY A 221 7.16 -1.27 26.77
CA GLY A 221 5.76 -0.82 26.89
C GLY A 221 5.53 0.69 26.65
N SER A 222 6.60 1.49 26.54
CA SER A 222 6.55 2.94 26.27
C SER A 222 6.80 3.32 24.79
N ILE A 223 7.11 2.33 23.95
CA ILE A 223 7.59 2.53 22.58
C ILE A 223 6.44 2.34 21.59
N GLU A 224 6.08 3.44 20.92
CA GLU A 224 5.23 3.41 19.73
C GLU A 224 6.10 3.23 18.46
N VAL A 225 5.53 2.61 17.45
CA VAL A 225 6.14 2.47 16.12
C VAL A 225 5.34 3.36 15.17
N GLN A 226 6.02 4.08 14.26
CA GLN A 226 5.32 4.79 13.19
C GLN A 226 4.62 3.78 12.26
N GLU A 227 3.36 4.04 11.91
CA GLU A 227 2.59 3.20 10.99
C GLU A 227 3.31 3.10 9.62
N PRO A 228 3.38 1.90 9.00
CA PRO A 228 4.01 1.73 7.69
C PRO A 228 3.40 2.60 6.60
N GLU A 229 4.22 3.06 5.66
CA GLU A 229 3.78 3.79 4.49
C GLU A 229 3.09 2.86 3.49
N ASP A 230 1.77 2.98 3.33
CA ASP A 230 1.00 2.20 2.36
C ASP A 230 1.00 2.86 0.96
N THR A 231 2.08 2.63 0.21
CA THR A 231 2.21 3.09 -1.18
C THR A 231 1.83 1.98 -2.16
N ASN A 232 0.98 2.27 -3.16
CA ASN A 232 0.68 1.33 -4.25
C ASN A 232 1.98 0.86 -4.94
N PRO A 233 2.37 -0.43 -4.83
CA PRO A 233 3.66 -0.92 -5.32
C PRO A 233 3.87 -0.81 -6.83
N ALA A 234 2.79 -0.70 -7.62
CA ALA A 234 2.89 -0.53 -9.07
C ALA A 234 3.38 0.88 -9.48
N ILE A 235 3.11 1.89 -8.64
CA ILE A 235 3.33 3.32 -8.94
C ILE A 235 4.33 3.96 -7.96
N ASP A 236 5.05 3.15 -7.17
CA ASP A 236 6.01 3.64 -6.17
C ASP A 236 7.23 4.32 -6.86
N PRO A 237 7.41 5.64 -6.69
CA PRO A 237 8.40 6.43 -7.42
C PRO A 237 9.83 6.16 -6.97
N GLN A 238 10.03 5.62 -5.76
CA GLN A 238 11.35 5.26 -5.22
C GLN A 238 11.80 3.85 -5.67
N THR A 239 11.09 3.22 -6.63
CA THR A 239 11.45 1.89 -7.14
C THR A 239 12.61 1.96 -8.13
N THR A 240 13.74 1.36 -7.78
CA THR A 240 14.89 1.15 -8.67
C THR A 240 14.41 0.51 -9.97
N THR A 241 14.58 1.26 -11.07
CA THR A 241 14.06 0.92 -12.39
C THR A 241 15.24 0.63 -13.32
N VAL A 242 15.20 -0.49 -14.05
CA VAL A 242 16.28 -0.99 -14.91
C VAL A 242 15.70 -1.37 -16.27
N LEU A 243 16.45 -1.16 -17.36
CA LEU A 243 16.01 -1.55 -18.70
C LEU A 243 16.08 -3.07 -18.86
N GLU A 244 15.11 -3.69 -19.55
CA GLU A 244 15.03 -5.14 -19.71
C GLU A 244 16.27 -5.76 -20.37
N HIS A 245 17.00 -5.00 -21.21
CA HIS A 245 18.25 -5.45 -21.83
C HIS A 245 19.48 -5.40 -20.89
N ASP A 246 19.44 -4.57 -19.84
CA ASP A 246 20.47 -4.50 -18.81
C ASP A 246 20.25 -5.51 -17.68
N LEU A 247 19.10 -6.19 -17.67
CA LEU A 247 18.79 -7.22 -16.69
C LEU A 247 19.71 -8.44 -16.91
N PRO A 248 20.41 -8.93 -15.86
CA PRO A 248 21.14 -10.19 -15.95
C PRO A 248 20.17 -11.32 -16.35
N LYS A 249 20.55 -12.14 -17.34
CA LYS A 249 19.72 -13.26 -17.83
C LYS A 249 19.20 -14.20 -16.72
N ALA A 250 19.91 -14.31 -15.60
CA ALA A 250 19.48 -15.08 -14.43
C ALA A 250 18.28 -14.47 -13.66
N LEU A 251 18.03 -13.16 -13.83
CA LEU A 251 16.85 -12.45 -13.31
C LEU A 251 15.74 -12.37 -14.38
N SER A 252 16.09 -12.41 -15.67
CA SER A 252 15.16 -12.47 -16.81
C SER A 252 14.39 -13.79 -16.95
N LEU A 253 14.31 -14.63 -15.90
CA LEU A 253 13.54 -15.89 -15.89
C LEU A 253 12.01 -15.68 -15.82
N ASN A 254 11.55 -14.42 -15.91
CA ASN A 254 10.26 -14.12 -16.50
C ASN A 254 10.36 -14.28 -18.02
N GLY A 255 10.28 -15.53 -18.51
CA GLY A 255 10.31 -15.82 -19.95
C GLY A 255 9.18 -15.13 -20.73
N PRO A 256 9.32 -14.98 -22.06
CA PRO A 256 8.33 -14.30 -22.90
C PRO A 256 6.99 -15.06 -22.87
N GLY A 257 6.08 -14.58 -22.03
CA GLY A 257 4.83 -15.25 -21.69
C GLY A 257 3.88 -14.39 -20.84
N SER A 258 4.08 -13.07 -20.83
CA SER A 258 3.12 -12.08 -20.32
C SER A 258 2.28 -11.45 -21.44
N GLU A 259 2.47 -11.88 -22.69
CA GLU A 259 1.58 -11.57 -23.81
C GLU A 259 0.45 -12.61 -23.87
N GLN A 260 -0.57 -12.42 -23.02
CA GLN A 260 -1.99 -12.72 -23.28
C GLN A 260 -2.81 -12.50 -21.99
N ALA A 261 -3.13 -11.24 -21.73
CA ALA A 261 -4.33 -10.86 -20.99
C ALA A 261 -5.42 -10.42 -21.99
N GLU A 262 -5.69 -11.27 -22.99
CA GLU A 262 -6.78 -11.07 -23.94
C GLU A 262 -7.80 -12.21 -23.85
N SER A 263 -8.97 -11.87 -23.29
CA SER A 263 -10.30 -12.37 -23.67
C SER A 263 -10.37 -13.83 -24.18
N ALA A 264 -10.48 -14.79 -23.27
CA ALA A 264 -10.95 -16.13 -23.61
C ALA A 264 -12.43 -16.11 -24.02
N THR A 265 -12.70 -15.95 -25.33
CA THR A 265 -13.97 -16.39 -25.93
C THR A 265 -14.03 -17.91 -25.91
N SER A 266 -15.11 -18.46 -25.36
CA SER A 266 -15.33 -19.89 -25.24
C SER A 266 -15.41 -20.58 -26.61
N GLU A 267 -14.53 -21.55 -26.83
CA GLU A 267 -14.69 -22.57 -27.87
C GLU A 267 -14.59 -23.94 -27.19
N ALA A 268 -15.63 -24.77 -27.32
CA ALA A 268 -15.81 -25.96 -26.50
C ALA A 268 -15.03 -27.16 -27.06
N PRO A 269 -14.29 -27.93 -26.23
CA PRO A 269 -13.69 -29.18 -26.67
C PRO A 269 -14.77 -30.27 -26.79
N ALA A 270 -14.71 -31.04 -27.88
CA ALA A 270 -15.53 -32.23 -28.04
C ALA A 270 -15.17 -33.30 -26.99
N THR A 271 -16.19 -33.92 -26.40
CA THR A 271 -16.04 -35.12 -25.57
C THR A 271 -16.78 -36.30 -26.17
N SER A 272 -16.17 -37.47 -26.05
CA SER A 272 -16.64 -38.75 -26.58
C SER A 272 -17.75 -39.38 -25.74
N ASP A 273 -18.62 -40.13 -26.42
CA ASP A 273 -19.43 -41.23 -25.88
C ASP A 273 -18.69 -42.08 -24.82
N PRO A 274 -19.39 -42.64 -23.79
CA PRO A 274 -20.33 -43.72 -24.08
C PRO A 274 -21.58 -43.91 -23.18
N ALA A 275 -22.50 -44.72 -23.74
CA ALA A 275 -23.44 -45.65 -23.10
C ALA A 275 -24.83 -45.15 -22.59
N ARG A 276 -25.86 -45.78 -23.16
CA ARG A 276 -27.32 -45.72 -22.88
C ARG A 276 -27.70 -46.75 -21.79
N PRO A 277 -28.83 -46.60 -21.05
CA PRO A 277 -30.19 -46.92 -21.54
C PRO A 277 -31.24 -45.82 -21.21
N VAL A 278 -32.18 -45.42 -22.09
CA VAL A 278 -33.50 -46.00 -22.49
C VAL A 278 -34.62 -45.83 -21.43
N GLU A 279 -35.83 -45.51 -21.92
CA GLU A 279 -37.11 -45.21 -21.22
C GLU A 279 -37.21 -43.83 -20.51
N GLN A 280 -38.32 -43.08 -20.61
CA GLN A 280 -39.52 -43.18 -21.46
C GLN A 280 -40.10 -41.77 -21.73
N ALA A 281 -40.96 -41.61 -22.73
CA ALA A 281 -41.45 -40.29 -23.18
C ALA A 281 -42.77 -39.86 -22.52
N ASP A 282 -42.98 -38.55 -22.39
CA ASP A 282 -44.33 -37.97 -22.46
C ASP A 282 -44.31 -36.54 -23.06
N GLN A 283 -45.46 -36.05 -23.55
CA GLN A 283 -45.51 -35.00 -24.59
C GLN A 283 -46.14 -33.65 -24.15
N SER A 284 -45.60 -32.56 -24.74
CA SER A 284 -46.34 -31.34 -25.19
C SER A 284 -46.90 -30.33 -24.14
N PRO A 285 -47.22 -29.07 -24.53
CA PRO A 285 -46.62 -28.25 -25.61
C PRO A 285 -46.40 -26.73 -25.30
N SER A 286 -45.48 -26.13 -26.07
CA SER A 286 -45.56 -24.76 -26.68
C SER A 286 -45.81 -23.49 -25.84
N ALA A 287 -44.82 -22.60 -25.83
CA ALA A 287 -45.01 -21.14 -25.86
C ALA A 287 -44.03 -20.50 -26.88
N ALA A 288 -44.39 -19.34 -27.45
CA ALA A 288 -43.78 -18.75 -28.65
C ALA A 288 -42.37 -18.14 -28.44
N PRO A 289 -41.56 -17.97 -29.52
CA PRO A 289 -40.22 -17.41 -29.41
C PRO A 289 -40.21 -15.87 -29.41
N ASP A 290 -39.71 -15.27 -28.33
CA ASP A 290 -39.32 -13.85 -28.35
C ASP A 290 -38.11 -13.63 -29.26
N THR A 291 -38.17 -12.55 -30.05
CA THR A 291 -37.10 -12.18 -30.97
C THR A 291 -35.88 -11.64 -30.20
N PRO A 292 -34.66 -12.20 -30.35
CA PRO A 292 -33.49 -11.69 -29.65
C PRO A 292 -33.17 -10.26 -30.10
N ALA A 293 -33.17 -9.31 -29.16
CA ALA A 293 -32.71 -7.95 -29.42
C ALA A 293 -31.24 -7.98 -29.89
N ALA A 294 -30.93 -7.21 -30.93
CA ALA A 294 -29.58 -7.20 -31.50
C ALA A 294 -28.53 -6.76 -30.44
N PRO A 295 -27.35 -7.40 -30.40
CA PRO A 295 -26.34 -7.09 -29.39
C PRO A 295 -25.85 -5.65 -29.54
N GLN A 296 -26.01 -4.87 -28.47
CA GLN A 296 -25.57 -3.48 -28.38
C GLN A 296 -24.04 -3.36 -28.50
N MET A 297 -23.57 -2.17 -28.87
CA MET A 297 -22.15 -1.83 -28.98
C MET A 297 -21.36 -2.19 -27.71
N THR A 298 -20.18 -2.79 -27.88
CA THR A 298 -19.32 -3.18 -26.75
C THR A 298 -18.45 -2.02 -26.27
N GLU A 299 -18.09 -1.98 -24.99
CA GLU A 299 -17.29 -0.89 -24.39
C GLU A 299 -15.91 -0.67 -25.07
N PRO A 300 -15.21 -1.69 -25.62
CA PRO A 300 -14.04 -1.46 -26.48
C PRO A 300 -14.35 -0.71 -27.78
N GLN A 301 -15.50 -0.98 -28.43
CA GLN A 301 -15.92 -0.27 -29.65
C GLN A 301 -16.25 1.18 -29.33
N LYS A 302 -17.03 1.42 -28.26
CA LYS A 302 -17.37 2.77 -27.78
C LYS A 302 -16.12 3.61 -27.52
N ARG A 303 -15.13 3.08 -26.79
CA ARG A 303 -13.84 3.75 -26.54
C ARG A 303 -13.04 4.03 -27.82
N ARG A 304 -13.06 3.12 -28.81
CA ARG A 304 -12.38 3.33 -30.10
C ARG A 304 -13.06 4.42 -30.95
N ILE A 305 -14.40 4.50 -30.91
CA ILE A 305 -15.16 5.55 -31.61
C ILE A 305 -14.92 6.91 -30.95
N LEU A 306 -15.03 7.00 -29.62
CA LEU A 306 -14.77 8.23 -28.87
C LEU A 306 -13.40 8.79 -29.18
N ARG A 307 -12.33 7.98 -29.02
CA ARG A 307 -10.96 8.42 -29.31
C ARG A 307 -10.81 9.01 -30.71
N LYS A 308 -11.35 8.34 -31.74
CA LYS A 308 -11.20 8.76 -33.15
C LYS A 308 -12.07 9.95 -33.55
N ALA A 309 -13.24 10.11 -32.95
CA ALA A 309 -14.09 11.26 -33.19
C ALA A 309 -13.55 12.51 -32.44
N THR A 310 -13.00 12.35 -31.24
CA THR A 310 -12.32 13.43 -30.51
C THR A 310 -10.99 13.82 -31.16
N GLU A 311 -10.22 12.87 -31.71
CA GLU A 311 -9.05 13.14 -32.58
C GLU A 311 -9.41 13.98 -33.82
N ALA A 312 -10.66 13.90 -34.29
CA ALA A 312 -11.22 14.71 -35.38
C ALA A 312 -11.85 16.04 -34.92
N GLY A 313 -11.73 16.40 -33.64
CA GLY A 313 -12.20 17.68 -33.10
C GLY A 313 -13.69 17.72 -32.71
N LEU A 314 -14.39 16.59 -32.69
CA LEU A 314 -15.79 16.53 -32.25
C LEU A 314 -15.89 16.49 -30.72
N ALA A 315 -16.88 17.19 -30.15
CA ALA A 315 -17.14 17.21 -28.71
C ALA A 315 -17.69 15.88 -28.20
N GLU A 316 -17.19 15.42 -27.05
CA GLU A 316 -17.49 14.09 -26.48
C GLU A 316 -19.00 13.85 -26.27
N ASP A 317 -19.72 14.85 -25.79
CA ASP A 317 -21.16 14.79 -25.54
C ASP A 317 -21.97 14.55 -26.83
N LEU A 318 -21.58 15.20 -27.94
CA LEU A 318 -22.21 15.01 -29.25
C LEU A 318 -21.93 13.62 -29.83
N ILE A 319 -20.74 13.09 -29.58
CA ILE A 319 -20.36 11.74 -29.98
C ILE A 319 -21.22 10.73 -29.22
N LEU A 320 -21.26 10.80 -27.88
CA LEU A 320 -22.04 9.92 -27.02
C LEU A 320 -23.54 9.94 -27.38
N ALA A 321 -24.12 11.11 -27.61
CA ALA A 321 -25.50 11.25 -28.05
C ALA A 321 -25.78 10.53 -29.37
N LYS A 322 -24.88 10.60 -30.35
CA LYS A 322 -25.05 9.94 -31.66
C LYS A 322 -24.74 8.44 -31.67
N ILE A 323 -23.96 7.90 -30.72
CA ILE A 323 -23.56 6.48 -30.74
C ILE A 323 -24.32 5.55 -29.77
N HIS A 324 -25.13 6.10 -28.86
CA HIS A 324 -25.76 5.32 -27.77
C HIS A 324 -26.71 4.20 -28.25
N HIS A 325 -27.26 4.30 -29.45
CA HIS A 325 -28.22 3.37 -30.03
C HIS A 325 -27.60 2.35 -31.01
N LEU A 326 -26.29 2.40 -31.23
CA LEU A 326 -25.62 1.56 -32.23
C LEU A 326 -25.49 0.10 -31.76
N THR A 327 -25.77 -0.83 -32.66
CA THR A 327 -25.47 -2.25 -32.49
C THR A 327 -23.98 -2.52 -32.66
N LYS A 328 -23.52 -3.70 -32.21
CA LYS A 328 -22.14 -4.19 -32.40
C LYS A 328 -21.70 -4.16 -33.88
N LYS A 329 -22.62 -4.35 -34.84
CA LYS A 329 -22.32 -4.36 -36.28
C LYS A 329 -22.13 -2.94 -36.83
N GLU A 330 -23.02 -2.02 -36.46
CA GLU A 330 -22.95 -0.62 -36.88
C GLU A 330 -21.76 0.09 -36.25
N ALA A 331 -21.45 -0.18 -34.98
CA ALA A 331 -20.25 0.33 -34.33
C ALA A 331 -18.96 -0.09 -35.06
N SER A 332 -18.85 -1.34 -35.53
CA SER A 332 -17.72 -1.78 -36.35
C SER A 332 -17.66 -1.12 -37.74
N ALA A 333 -18.82 -0.84 -38.35
CA ALA A 333 -18.89 -0.10 -39.61
C ALA A 333 -18.43 1.37 -39.43
N LEU A 334 -18.91 2.04 -38.37
CA LEU A 334 -18.51 3.41 -38.02
C LEU A 334 -17.01 3.51 -37.68
N ILE A 335 -16.45 2.54 -36.96
CA ILE A 335 -15.00 2.44 -36.74
C ILE A 335 -14.26 2.36 -38.08
N SER A 336 -14.77 1.59 -39.03
CA SER A 336 -14.16 1.42 -40.36
C SER A 336 -14.28 2.67 -41.24
N GLN A 337 -15.28 3.53 -41.02
CA GLN A 337 -15.40 4.85 -41.64
C GLN A 337 -14.42 5.85 -41.02
N LEU A 338 -14.35 5.92 -39.68
CA LEU A 338 -13.40 6.77 -38.95
C LEU A 338 -11.93 6.37 -39.20
N ASP A 339 -11.65 5.10 -39.45
CA ASP A 339 -10.32 4.63 -39.90
C ASP A 339 -9.95 5.10 -41.32
N ARG A 340 -10.93 5.54 -42.12
CA ARG A 340 -10.76 6.13 -43.46
C ARG A 340 -10.87 7.66 -43.47
N GLN A 341 -10.91 8.30 -42.29
CA GLN A 341 -11.16 9.75 -42.13
C GLN A 341 -12.52 10.22 -42.69
N ASP A 342 -13.49 9.31 -42.78
CA ASP A 342 -14.88 9.64 -43.11
C ASP A 342 -15.66 9.97 -41.83
N HIS A 343 -16.03 11.24 -41.68
CA HIS A 343 -16.73 11.78 -40.52
C HIS A 343 -18.22 12.07 -40.78
N SER A 344 -18.73 11.73 -41.98
CA SER A 344 -20.08 12.05 -42.46
C SER A 344 -21.22 11.60 -41.53
N PHE A 345 -21.02 10.54 -40.75
CA PHE A 345 -21.94 10.09 -39.70
C PHE A 345 -22.26 11.18 -38.66
N PHE A 346 -21.30 12.06 -38.36
CA PHE A 346 -21.46 13.13 -37.39
C PHE A 346 -21.98 14.44 -38.01
N ASP A 347 -21.87 14.62 -39.33
CA ASP A 347 -22.21 15.87 -40.04
C ASP A 347 -23.71 16.13 -40.23
N ALA A 348 -24.57 15.17 -39.88
CA ALA A 348 -26.02 15.36 -39.90
C ALA A 348 -26.50 16.41 -38.86
N ALA A 349 -26.62 17.65 -39.35
CA ALA A 349 -27.41 18.80 -38.89
C ALA A 349 -27.29 19.26 -37.40
N ALA A 350 -26.54 20.34 -37.20
CA ALA A 350 -26.86 21.36 -36.20
C ALA A 350 -27.65 22.51 -36.87
N PRO A 351 -28.71 23.07 -36.26
CA PRO A 351 -29.40 24.24 -36.80
C PRO A 351 -28.53 25.49 -36.67
N ALA A 352 -28.56 26.35 -37.69
CA ALA A 352 -27.67 27.50 -37.81
C ALA A 352 -28.10 28.71 -36.99
N THR A 353 -27.17 29.32 -36.24
CA THR A 353 -27.14 30.78 -36.05
C THR A 353 -25.72 31.30 -35.81
N ALA A 354 -25.24 32.18 -36.70
CA ALA A 354 -24.19 33.16 -36.47
C ALA A 354 -24.74 34.52 -36.91
N PRO A 355 -24.27 35.66 -36.35
CA PRO A 355 -23.02 36.30 -36.83
C PRO A 355 -22.08 36.67 -35.66
N ALA A 356 -20.75 36.56 -35.75
CA ALA A 356 -19.82 37.25 -36.65
C ALA A 356 -19.72 38.78 -36.41
N LEU A 357 -18.62 39.22 -35.79
CA LEU A 357 -18.05 40.56 -35.93
C LEU A 357 -16.52 40.51 -35.78
N SER A 358 -15.83 41.41 -36.49
CA SER A 358 -14.41 41.34 -36.85
C SER A 358 -13.44 42.07 -35.88
N GLY A 359 -12.13 41.84 -36.03
CA GLY A 359 -11.03 42.40 -35.20
C GLY A 359 -10.71 43.90 -35.43
N PRO A 360 -9.46 44.39 -35.21
CA PRO A 360 -8.18 43.70 -35.45
C PRO A 360 -7.10 43.80 -34.34
N ARG A 361 -5.89 43.30 -34.64
CA ARG A 361 -4.63 43.38 -33.85
C ARG A 361 -3.92 44.73 -33.97
N SER A 362 -3.12 45.09 -32.96
CA SER A 362 -1.78 45.73 -33.06
C SER A 362 -1.07 45.63 -31.68
N GLU A 363 0.11 44.99 -31.60
CA GLU A 363 1.46 45.60 -31.40
C GLU A 363 1.79 46.01 -29.94
N VAL A 364 2.65 45.26 -29.24
CA VAL A 364 4.13 45.44 -29.12
C VAL A 364 4.54 46.64 -28.23
N LEU A 365 5.02 46.36 -27.00
CA LEU A 365 6.21 46.99 -26.35
C LEU A 365 6.37 46.59 -24.87
N GLU A 366 7.43 45.85 -24.57
CA GLU A 366 8.22 45.90 -23.33
C GLU A 366 9.60 46.51 -23.67
N PRO A 367 10.56 46.80 -22.75
CA PRO A 367 10.54 46.76 -21.27
C PRO A 367 11.11 48.03 -20.58
N ARG A 368 11.04 48.09 -19.23
CA ARG A 368 12.05 48.58 -18.23
C ARG A 368 11.34 48.85 -16.89
N ALA A 369 11.65 48.19 -15.78
CA ALA A 369 12.88 48.23 -14.97
C ALA A 369 13.20 49.61 -14.34
N ASN A 370 12.79 49.84 -13.09
CA ASN A 370 13.72 49.89 -11.93
C ASN A 370 13.10 50.36 -10.58
N ALA A 371 13.69 49.81 -9.51
CA ALA A 371 13.98 50.43 -8.21
C ALA A 371 12.87 51.01 -7.29
N THR A 372 12.62 50.27 -6.21
CA THR A 372 12.91 50.66 -4.80
C THR A 372 12.63 52.10 -4.33
N LEU A 373 11.79 52.25 -3.30
CA LEU A 373 12.10 53.05 -2.09
C LEU A 373 11.23 52.65 -0.88
N LYS A 374 11.72 52.92 0.33
CA LYS A 374 11.14 52.49 1.62
C LYS A 374 10.46 53.64 2.37
N ALA A 375 9.63 53.27 3.37
CA ALA A 375 9.33 54.02 4.60
C ALA A 375 8.43 55.28 4.42
N ASN A 376 7.67 55.77 5.41
CA ASN A 376 7.30 55.26 6.75
C ASN A 376 6.04 56.03 7.26
N GLU A 377 5.56 55.70 8.47
CA GLU A 377 4.62 56.50 9.29
C GLU A 377 3.15 56.56 8.81
N ARG A 378 2.12 56.62 9.67
CA ARG A 378 2.04 57.14 11.07
C ARG A 378 0.96 56.42 11.91
N LEU A 379 1.16 56.37 13.23
CA LEU A 379 0.16 55.91 14.23
C LEU A 379 -0.84 57.02 14.61
N THR A 380 -1.98 56.65 15.22
CA THR A 380 -2.44 57.16 16.55
C THR A 380 -3.61 56.30 17.12
N PRO A 381 -3.92 56.33 18.43
CA PRO A 381 -4.44 55.15 19.17
C PRO A 381 -5.78 55.38 19.91
N MET A 382 -6.28 54.36 20.64
CA MET A 382 -7.22 54.56 21.77
C MET A 382 -6.94 53.70 23.03
N THR A 383 -6.65 54.42 24.12
CA THR A 383 -7.32 54.37 25.44
C THR A 383 -7.35 53.09 26.32
N ARG A 384 -6.28 52.97 27.12
CA ARG A 384 -6.19 52.60 28.56
C ARG A 384 -7.47 52.31 29.38
N VAL A 385 -7.44 51.20 30.13
CA VAL A 385 -8.08 51.00 31.46
C VAL A 385 -7.06 50.33 32.42
N GLN A 386 -7.04 50.66 33.72
CA GLN A 386 -6.06 50.18 34.72
C GLN A 386 -6.65 50.03 36.14
N PHE A 387 -5.85 49.38 37.03
CA PHE A 387 -5.95 49.14 38.51
C PHE A 387 -6.62 47.81 38.92
N LYS A 388 -6.28 47.13 40.05
CA LYS A 388 -5.31 47.32 41.18
C LYS A 388 -4.76 45.91 41.57
N THR A 389 -3.46 45.59 41.52
CA THR A 389 -2.38 45.75 42.54
C THR A 389 -2.55 45.08 43.92
N SER A 390 -1.78 44.02 44.17
CA SER A 390 -1.03 43.65 45.42
C SER A 390 -0.42 42.25 45.23
N GLY A 391 0.73 41.86 45.81
CA GLY A 391 1.74 42.55 46.61
C GLY A 391 3.09 41.82 46.55
N ASP A 392 4.12 42.35 47.22
CA ASP A 392 5.53 41.93 47.09
C ASP A 392 5.94 40.64 47.85
N ALA A 393 7.16 40.17 47.50
CA ALA A 393 8.25 39.79 48.42
C ALA A 393 8.76 38.32 48.44
N THR A 394 10.01 38.20 47.96
CA THR A 394 11.17 37.48 48.54
C THR A 394 11.17 35.97 48.81
N ALA A 395 12.14 35.34 48.14
CA ALA A 395 12.96 34.15 48.49
C ALA A 395 13.01 33.65 49.96
N PHE A 396 13.19 32.33 50.12
CA PHE A 396 14.35 31.74 50.82
C PHE A 396 14.53 30.23 50.48
N ASP A 397 15.53 29.59 51.10
CA ASP A 397 16.32 28.43 50.66
C ASP A 397 15.79 26.99 50.93
N GLN A 398 16.63 26.04 50.49
CA GLN A 398 16.62 24.58 50.60
C GLN A 398 16.58 24.00 52.04
N ALA A 399 16.08 22.76 52.15
CA ALA A 399 16.48 21.62 53.04
C ALA A 399 15.24 20.71 53.23
N ALA A 400 15.22 19.41 52.91
CA ALA A 400 16.01 18.24 53.35
C ALA A 400 15.26 17.39 54.41
N ASP A 401 15.24 16.08 54.14
CA ASP A 401 15.07 14.92 55.04
C ASP A 401 13.72 14.65 55.78
N GLY A 402 13.42 13.36 55.94
CA GLY A 402 12.22 12.83 56.60
C GLY A 402 11.95 11.34 56.32
N GLU A 403 12.60 10.46 57.08
CA GLU A 403 12.44 8.99 56.97
C GLU A 403 11.19 8.43 57.69
N ALA A 404 10.76 7.23 57.23
CA ALA A 404 10.10 6.17 58.03
C ALA A 404 8.65 6.42 58.55
N PRO A 405 7.86 5.37 58.92
CA PRO A 405 8.29 3.99 59.20
C PRO A 405 7.47 2.84 58.55
N VAL A 406 7.96 1.63 58.85
CA VAL A 406 7.44 0.30 58.52
C VAL A 406 6.12 -0.02 59.24
N ALA A 407 5.25 -0.81 58.59
CA ALA A 407 4.24 -1.63 59.27
C ALA A 407 4.13 -3.02 58.60
N ASP A 408 3.97 -4.05 59.43
CA ASP A 408 3.98 -5.47 59.10
C ASP A 408 2.54 -6.05 59.22
N GLY A 409 2.24 -7.18 58.59
CA GLY A 409 0.92 -7.86 58.72
C GLY A 409 0.47 -8.67 57.50
N GLY A 410 0.48 -10.00 57.63
CA GLY A 410 0.14 -10.93 56.54
C GLY A 410 -1.35 -11.26 56.34
N GLY A 411 -1.65 -12.01 55.26
CA GLY A 411 -3.01 -12.49 54.96
C GLY A 411 -3.16 -13.24 53.63
N LEU A 412 -2.75 -14.52 53.57
CA LEU A 412 -3.35 -15.53 52.68
C LEU A 412 -4.70 -15.95 53.28
N PRO A 413 -5.77 -16.31 52.52
CA PRO A 413 -5.78 -17.50 51.62
C PRO A 413 -6.80 -17.36 50.43
N PRO A 414 -7.36 -18.44 49.82
CA PRO A 414 -6.76 -19.68 49.28
C PRO A 414 -7.01 -19.87 47.76
N PHE A 415 -6.41 -20.91 47.18
CA PHE A 415 -6.79 -21.50 45.89
C PHE A 415 -8.17 -22.20 45.93
N LEU A 416 -8.95 -22.08 44.85
CA LEU A 416 -9.72 -23.19 44.26
C LEU A 416 -9.87 -22.97 42.73
N PRO A 417 -9.89 -24.05 41.90
CA PRO A 417 -9.98 -23.95 40.44
C PRO A 417 -11.43 -24.07 39.93
N THR A 418 -11.73 -23.45 38.78
CA THR A 418 -12.93 -23.75 37.99
C THR A 418 -12.56 -24.45 36.69
N THR A 419 -13.01 -25.68 36.55
CA THR A 419 -12.86 -26.53 35.37
C THR A 419 -14.08 -26.41 34.45
N GLU A 420 -13.95 -25.66 33.35
CA GLU A 420 -14.76 -25.82 32.13
C GLU A 420 -13.82 -25.60 30.92
N GLY A 421 -13.74 -26.44 29.90
CA GLY A 421 -14.55 -27.63 29.60
C GLY A 421 -15.41 -27.45 28.35
N VAL A 422 -14.79 -27.07 27.22
CA VAL A 422 -15.41 -27.16 25.89
C VAL A 422 -14.42 -27.80 24.93
N GLU A 423 -14.81 -28.93 24.35
CA GLU A 423 -14.07 -29.63 23.30
C GLU A 423 -14.62 -29.28 21.90
N PHE A 424 -13.79 -29.52 20.88
CA PHE A 424 -14.07 -29.58 19.43
C PHE A 424 -14.45 -28.27 18.70
#